data_AF-A0A367FHT7-F1
#
_entry.id   AF-A0A367FHT7-F1
#
_cell.length_a   1.000
_cell.length_b   1.000
_cell.length_c   1.000
_cell.angle_alpha   90.00
_cell.angle_beta   90.00
_cell.angle_gamma   90.00
#
_symmetry.space_group_name_H-M   'P 1'
#
loop_
_entity.id
_entity.type
_entity.pdbx_description
1 polymer ?
#
loop_
_entity_poly.entity_id
_entity_poly.type
_entity_poly.pdbx_seq_one_letter_code
_entity_poly.pdbx_strand_id
1 'polypeptide(L)'
;MEITVKRPYIRDTRVRTGAVRASGVTAALCLSLAAATSPAHAEHTAGYAPVQVAVINGDFSLPAITGGEPNWLAVQGWSVGSTNGSGTGSGVGRFSGANSGHPAGKTAVMLRFPLASYAFKQRLRGVRPGAQVTVTFDDSPGVSANCTPAALAEGQPYTVEAAGGASSTRTTAPDPDKKANTLGKGVWRTGQTYTFTASEYEPLLTFTSQVPNTFNAGGWCGPMIADVRATQTPPPVDKTIPKTALPPSVAFYGNDSRPVADAVNYCAGATGRCAFTPDKDYSYAYYEPAQVNSDTYINCTRNVLKRTRPVTFTGRSYGDLPANAGLPGTGTTVSNMAQQFSAGTATSPDWTTTNTRNVNEVVQPSEASWIETQAGRRRTEGWFTQTPAAADPNSEWRLYTVLDYAATTLSDRVYQRTGPMTPAEKLRCQSDRPSSPTPVGAGDPAGAVRG
;
A
#
# COMPACT_ATOMS: atom_id res chain seq x y z
N MET A 1 30.18 -33.27 -52.25
CA MET A 1 31.21 -32.60 -53.08
C MET A 1 31.58 -31.32 -52.35
N GLU A 2 32.85 -31.29 -51.94
CA GLU A 2 33.68 -30.25 -51.33
C GLU A 2 33.09 -29.04 -50.55
N ILE A 3 33.43 -29.11 -49.26
CA ILE A 3 33.72 -28.05 -48.28
C ILE A 3 34.50 -26.88 -48.91
N THR A 4 34.17 -25.63 -48.53
CA THR A 4 35.20 -24.59 -48.32
C THR A 4 34.75 -23.61 -47.24
N VAL A 5 35.45 -23.68 -46.11
CA VAL A 5 35.47 -22.73 -45.00
C VAL A 5 36.44 -21.60 -45.34
N LYS A 6 36.06 -20.33 -45.12
CA LYS A 6 37.00 -19.21 -45.01
C LYS A 6 36.60 -18.24 -43.88
N ARG A 7 37.28 -18.36 -42.74
CA ARG A 7 37.80 -17.22 -41.94
C ARG A 7 39.26 -17.04 -42.39
N PRO A 8 39.91 -15.85 -42.37
CA PRO A 8 40.04 -14.98 -41.18
C PRO A 8 40.18 -13.47 -41.46
N TYR A 9 40.14 -12.62 -40.43
CA TYR A 9 41.26 -11.72 -40.10
C TYR A 9 41.06 -11.01 -38.76
N ILE A 10 42.05 -11.15 -37.89
CA ILE A 10 42.26 -10.40 -36.65
C ILE A 10 42.92 -9.07 -37.04
N ARG A 11 42.44 -7.94 -36.50
CA ARG A 11 43.24 -6.72 -36.39
C ARG A 11 43.14 -6.16 -34.97
N ASP A 12 44.26 -6.34 -34.27
CA ASP A 12 44.74 -5.49 -33.19
C ASP A 12 44.82 -4.02 -33.65
N THR A 13 44.36 -3.11 -32.79
CA THR A 13 44.89 -1.74 -32.76
C THR A 13 44.89 -1.24 -31.32
N ARG A 14 46.08 -1.25 -30.70
CA ARG A 14 46.44 -0.40 -29.56
C ARG A 14 46.69 1.04 -30.06
N VAL A 15 46.95 1.92 -29.09
CA VAL A 15 47.57 3.27 -29.17
C VAL A 15 46.48 4.37 -29.20
N ARG A 16 46.42 5.39 -28.33
CA ARG A 16 47.45 6.13 -27.58
C ARG A 16 46.84 6.88 -26.39
N THR A 17 47.64 6.97 -25.33
CA THR A 17 47.62 7.97 -24.26
C THR A 17 47.70 9.40 -24.80
N GLY A 18 46.96 10.32 -24.17
CA GLY A 18 47.06 11.76 -24.39
C GLY A 18 46.63 12.53 -23.14
N ALA A 19 47.61 12.98 -22.36
CA ALA A 19 47.43 13.88 -21.24
C ALA A 19 47.24 15.32 -21.73
N VAL A 20 46.36 16.09 -21.08
CA VAL A 20 46.34 17.56 -21.18
C VAL A 20 46.30 18.15 -19.77
N ARG A 21 47.38 18.88 -19.46
CA ARG A 21 47.58 19.81 -18.33
C ARG A 21 46.61 21.00 -18.50
N ALA A 22 45.83 21.38 -17.49
CA ALA A 22 46.14 22.29 -16.38
C ALA A 22 46.45 23.75 -16.79
N SER A 23 45.45 24.61 -16.58
CA SER A 23 45.51 26.05 -16.28
C SER A 23 44.21 26.34 -15.50
N GLY A 24 44.14 26.90 -14.29
CA GLY A 24 45.03 27.84 -13.63
C GLY A 24 44.31 29.18 -13.47
N VAL A 25 43.27 29.27 -12.64
CA VAL A 25 42.73 30.54 -12.13
C VAL A 25 42.37 30.38 -10.65
N THR A 26 43.23 30.94 -9.81
CA THR A 26 43.04 31.18 -8.38
C THR A 26 42.05 32.34 -8.17
N ALA A 27 40.91 32.06 -7.54
CA ALA A 27 40.06 33.08 -6.94
C ALA A 27 39.84 32.70 -5.46
N ALA A 28 40.33 33.57 -4.58
CA ALA A 28 40.12 33.48 -3.15
C ALA A 28 38.64 33.74 -2.83
N LEU A 29 37.95 32.75 -2.26
CA LEU A 29 36.62 32.94 -1.67
C LEU A 29 36.72 32.71 -0.17
N CYS A 30 36.42 33.77 0.58
CA CYS A 30 36.34 33.81 2.03
C CYS A 30 35.36 32.76 2.55
N LEU A 31 35.80 32.01 3.57
CA LEU A 31 34.96 31.12 4.37
C LEU A 31 33.96 31.96 5.19
N SER A 32 32.70 31.97 4.78
CA SER A 32 31.58 32.24 5.67
C SER A 32 30.98 30.91 6.12
N LEU A 33 31.19 30.55 7.38
CA LEU A 33 30.47 29.47 8.08
C LEU A 33 28.96 29.81 8.08
N ALA A 34 28.22 29.25 7.14
CA ALA A 34 26.77 29.18 7.25
C ALA A 34 26.44 28.08 8.27
N ALA A 35 25.88 28.47 9.41
CA ALA A 35 25.26 27.53 10.34
C ALA A 35 24.20 26.72 9.58
N ALA A 36 24.46 25.43 9.40
CA ALA A 36 23.47 24.49 8.89
C ALA A 36 22.38 24.34 9.96
N THR A 37 21.37 25.20 9.89
CA THR A 37 20.08 24.91 10.51
C THR A 37 19.56 23.64 9.85
N SER A 38 19.51 22.55 10.64
CA SER A 38 18.76 21.37 10.26
C SER A 38 17.39 21.81 9.74
N PRO A 39 16.93 21.37 8.57
CA PRO A 39 15.55 21.61 8.20
C PRO A 39 14.71 20.93 9.27
N ALA A 40 14.05 21.74 10.10
CA ALA A 40 12.93 21.27 10.89
C ALA A 40 12.03 20.53 9.90
N HIS A 41 11.75 19.27 10.17
CA HIS A 41 10.78 18.49 9.43
C HIS A 41 9.49 19.31 9.38
N ALA A 42 9.25 19.98 8.26
CA ALA A 42 7.96 20.52 7.96
C ALA A 42 7.03 19.30 7.96
N GLU A 43 6.16 19.22 8.97
CA GLU A 43 5.00 18.34 8.91
C GLU A 43 4.26 18.73 7.63
N HIS A 44 4.39 17.87 6.63
CA HIS A 44 3.67 18.00 5.39
C HIS A 44 2.20 17.78 5.74
N THR A 45 1.47 18.86 6.02
CA THR A 45 0.01 18.88 6.00
C THR A 45 -0.41 18.73 4.55
N ALA A 46 -0.37 17.49 4.07
CA ALA A 46 -0.80 17.13 2.74
C ALA A 46 -2.33 17.26 2.66
N GLY A 47 -2.79 18.44 2.27
CA GLY A 47 -3.98 18.53 1.43
C GLY A 47 -3.60 17.92 0.10
N TYR A 48 -3.80 16.61 -0.06
CA TYR A 48 -3.34 15.88 -1.24
C TYR A 48 -4.06 16.44 -2.48
N ALA A 49 -3.30 17.04 -3.40
CA ALA A 49 -3.80 17.38 -4.72
C ALA A 49 -4.24 16.08 -5.43
N PRO A 50 -5.25 16.13 -6.32
CA PRO A 50 -5.65 14.96 -7.10
C PRO A 50 -4.45 14.38 -7.87
N VAL A 51 -4.22 13.09 -7.71
CA VAL A 51 -3.19 12.33 -8.43
C VAL A 51 -3.84 11.40 -9.45
N GLN A 52 -3.14 11.13 -10.55
CA GLN A 52 -3.62 10.22 -11.58
C GLN A 52 -3.67 8.78 -11.04
N VAL A 53 -4.76 8.07 -11.33
CA VAL A 53 -4.88 6.63 -11.09
C VAL A 53 -4.57 5.90 -12.40
N ALA A 54 -3.77 4.83 -12.32
CA ALA A 54 -3.45 4.02 -13.48
C ALA A 54 -4.66 3.17 -13.90
N VAL A 55 -5.42 3.65 -14.89
CA VAL A 55 -6.43 2.87 -15.61
C VAL A 55 -5.71 2.13 -16.73
N ILE A 56 -5.57 0.81 -16.59
CA ILE A 56 -4.81 0.01 -17.56
C ILE A 56 -5.62 -0.06 -18.85
N ASN A 57 -5.02 0.33 -19.96
CA ASN A 57 -5.65 0.23 -21.28
C ASN A 57 -7.04 0.90 -21.29
N GLY A 58 -7.18 2.06 -20.64
CA GLY A 58 -8.43 2.82 -20.58
C GLY A 58 -8.87 3.40 -21.92
N ASP A 59 -7.96 3.45 -22.90
CA ASP A 59 -8.23 3.77 -24.30
C ASP A 59 -8.68 2.55 -25.12
N PHE A 60 -8.66 1.36 -24.51
CA PHE A 60 -9.01 0.06 -25.08
C PHE A 60 -8.23 -0.33 -26.34
N SER A 61 -7.09 0.31 -26.61
CA SER A 61 -6.32 0.09 -27.82
C SER A 61 -5.62 -1.28 -27.86
N LEU A 62 -5.49 -1.94 -26.71
CA LEU A 62 -4.77 -3.21 -26.58
C LEU A 62 -5.66 -4.43 -26.29
N PRO A 63 -5.37 -5.59 -26.89
CA PRO A 63 -4.46 -5.77 -28.02
C PRO A 63 -4.91 -4.99 -29.26
N ALA A 64 -3.99 -4.66 -30.17
CA ALA A 64 -4.34 -3.94 -31.38
C ALA A 64 -5.46 -4.67 -32.16
N ILE A 65 -6.45 -3.91 -32.64
CA ILE A 65 -7.55 -4.47 -33.43
C ILE A 65 -7.07 -4.71 -34.87
N THR A 66 -7.21 -5.94 -35.34
CA THR A 66 -6.99 -6.31 -36.74
C THR A 66 -8.36 -6.47 -37.44
N GLY A 67 -8.55 -5.81 -38.59
CA GLY A 67 -9.79 -5.89 -39.37
C GLY A 67 -10.84 -4.80 -39.08
N GLY A 68 -11.97 -4.89 -39.78
CA GLY A 68 -13.03 -3.86 -39.83
C GLY A 68 -14.36 -4.24 -39.16
N GLU A 69 -14.44 -5.37 -38.48
CA GLU A 69 -15.65 -5.83 -37.74
C GLU A 69 -15.44 -5.67 -36.22
N PRO A 70 -16.50 -5.73 -35.39
CA PRO A 70 -16.32 -5.72 -33.94
C PRO A 70 -15.43 -6.89 -33.52
N ASN A 71 -14.37 -6.54 -32.78
CA ASN A 71 -13.40 -7.48 -32.26
C ASN A 71 -13.86 -7.96 -30.89
N TRP A 72 -13.98 -9.28 -30.72
CA TRP A 72 -14.47 -9.90 -29.49
C TRP A 72 -13.36 -10.41 -28.59
N LEU A 73 -12.09 -10.12 -28.90
CA LEU A 73 -10.96 -10.55 -28.09
C LEU A 73 -10.98 -9.86 -26.73
N ALA A 74 -10.32 -10.49 -25.77
CA ALA A 74 -10.10 -9.91 -24.45
C ALA A 74 -9.48 -8.51 -24.57
N VAL A 75 -10.00 -7.58 -23.77
CA VAL A 75 -9.44 -6.24 -23.62
C VAL A 75 -8.38 -6.32 -22.53
N GLN A 76 -7.12 -6.08 -22.89
CA GLN A 76 -5.99 -6.26 -21.97
C GLN A 76 -6.20 -5.45 -20.69
N GLY A 77 -5.99 -6.06 -19.52
CA GLY A 77 -6.20 -5.44 -18.21
C GLY A 77 -7.66 -5.25 -17.77
N TRP A 78 -8.64 -5.66 -18.58
CA TRP A 78 -10.06 -5.65 -18.23
C TRP A 78 -10.65 -7.05 -18.24
N SER A 79 -11.60 -7.31 -17.35
CA SER A 79 -12.30 -8.59 -17.25
C SER A 79 -13.76 -8.43 -17.64
N VAL A 80 -14.36 -9.50 -18.19
CA VAL A 80 -15.81 -9.64 -18.29
C VAL A 80 -16.26 -10.80 -17.41
N GLY A 81 -17.29 -10.56 -16.59
CA GLY A 81 -17.85 -11.57 -15.70
C GLY A 81 -16.89 -12.04 -14.61
N SER A 82 -17.15 -13.18 -13.98
CA SER A 82 -16.22 -13.79 -13.03
C SER A 82 -15.43 -14.89 -13.74
N THR A 83 -14.12 -14.89 -13.58
CA THR A 83 -13.29 -16.00 -14.03
C THR A 83 -12.32 -16.37 -12.95
N ASN A 84 -12.46 -17.58 -12.42
CA ASN A 84 -11.35 -18.19 -11.73
C ASN A 84 -10.13 -18.31 -12.68
N GLY A 85 -9.32 -17.25 -12.81
CA GLY A 85 -7.94 -17.31 -13.29
C GLY A 85 -7.61 -16.72 -14.66
N SER A 86 -8.54 -16.08 -15.37
CA SER A 86 -8.27 -15.29 -16.58
C SER A 86 -9.61 -14.80 -17.16
N GLY A 87 -9.86 -13.48 -17.22
CA GLY A 87 -11.12 -12.89 -17.70
C GLY A 87 -11.77 -13.64 -18.87
N THR A 88 -13.10 -13.81 -18.87
CA THR A 88 -13.76 -14.55 -19.97
C THR A 88 -13.61 -13.73 -21.24
N GLY A 89 -12.92 -14.29 -22.23
CA GLY A 89 -12.42 -13.55 -23.39
C GLY A 89 -13.44 -13.10 -24.43
N SER A 90 -14.76 -13.14 -24.17
CA SER A 90 -15.79 -12.91 -25.21
C SER A 90 -17.06 -12.19 -24.72
N GLY A 91 -16.92 -11.22 -23.80
CA GLY A 91 -18.08 -10.60 -23.16
C GLY A 91 -18.46 -9.18 -23.63
N VAL A 92 -17.59 -8.51 -24.39
CA VAL A 92 -17.81 -7.16 -24.94
C VAL A 92 -17.40 -7.09 -26.41
N GLY A 93 -18.01 -6.21 -27.18
CA GLY A 93 -17.64 -5.97 -28.59
C GLY A 93 -16.77 -4.74 -28.71
N ARG A 94 -15.54 -4.88 -29.21
CA ARG A 94 -14.61 -3.75 -29.34
C ARG A 94 -14.61 -3.19 -30.76
N PHE A 95 -14.78 -1.88 -30.88
CA PHE A 95 -14.81 -1.15 -32.14
C PHE A 95 -13.57 -0.25 -32.25
N SER A 96 -12.85 -0.36 -33.37
CA SER A 96 -11.70 0.50 -33.67
C SER A 96 -12.11 1.97 -33.75
N GLY A 97 -11.14 2.87 -33.70
CA GLY A 97 -11.38 4.31 -33.83
C GLY A 97 -12.20 4.73 -35.05
N ALA A 98 -12.01 4.04 -36.19
CA ALA A 98 -12.77 4.30 -37.40
C ALA A 98 -14.23 3.82 -37.31
N ASN A 99 -14.46 2.70 -36.61
CA ASN A 99 -15.76 2.04 -36.56
C ASN A 99 -16.60 2.43 -35.34
N SER A 100 -15.96 2.94 -34.28
CA SER A 100 -16.65 3.46 -33.09
C SER A 100 -17.40 4.76 -33.40
N GLY A 101 -17.01 5.45 -34.46
CA GLY A 101 -17.52 6.78 -34.82
C GLY A 101 -17.18 7.86 -33.79
N HIS A 102 -16.28 7.57 -32.85
CA HIS A 102 -15.83 8.56 -31.87
C HIS A 102 -15.14 9.73 -32.59
N PRO A 103 -15.47 11.00 -32.30
CA PRO A 103 -14.96 12.15 -33.05
C PRO A 103 -13.43 12.28 -33.00
N ALA A 104 -12.82 11.86 -31.90
CA ALA A 104 -11.36 11.79 -31.75
C ALA A 104 -10.72 10.45 -32.21
N GLY A 105 -11.46 9.59 -32.91
CA GLY A 105 -10.95 8.30 -33.41
C GLY A 105 -10.55 7.30 -32.32
N LYS A 106 -11.23 7.32 -31.16
CA LYS A 106 -10.91 6.44 -30.03
C LYS A 106 -11.53 5.06 -30.20
N THR A 107 -10.82 4.04 -29.75
CA THR A 107 -11.37 2.68 -29.61
C THR A 107 -12.42 2.67 -28.49
N ALA A 108 -13.47 1.88 -28.68
CA ALA A 108 -14.58 1.80 -27.76
C ALA A 108 -15.02 0.36 -27.52
N VAL A 109 -15.59 0.10 -26.36
CA VAL A 109 -16.19 -1.19 -25.99
C VAL A 109 -17.70 -1.06 -25.92
N MET A 110 -18.41 -1.96 -26.58
CA MET A 110 -19.85 -2.11 -26.52
C MET A 110 -20.21 -3.12 -25.42
N LEU A 111 -20.97 -2.67 -24.43
CA LEU A 111 -21.53 -3.53 -23.39
C LEU A 111 -22.62 -4.39 -24.01
N ARG A 112 -22.60 -5.70 -23.77
CA ARG A 112 -23.53 -6.65 -24.39
C ARG A 112 -24.76 -6.86 -23.53
N PHE A 113 -24.71 -7.82 -22.61
CA PHE A 113 -25.88 -8.35 -21.92
C PHE A 113 -26.17 -7.62 -20.61
N PRO A 114 -27.46 -7.52 -20.22
CA PRO A 114 -27.86 -6.87 -18.97
C PRO A 114 -27.75 -7.81 -17.76
N LEU A 115 -26.57 -8.42 -17.57
CA LEU A 115 -26.31 -9.33 -16.46
C LEU A 115 -24.92 -9.05 -15.88
N ALA A 116 -24.81 -9.18 -14.55
CA ALA A 116 -23.53 -8.98 -13.84
C ALA A 116 -22.41 -9.94 -14.33
N SER A 117 -22.76 -11.12 -14.84
CA SER A 117 -21.82 -12.06 -15.45
C SER A 117 -21.22 -11.57 -16.77
N TYR A 118 -21.75 -10.50 -17.36
CA TYR A 118 -21.20 -9.84 -18.55
C TYR A 118 -20.74 -8.41 -18.28
N ALA A 119 -20.63 -8.04 -17.00
CA ALA A 119 -20.13 -6.73 -16.61
C ALA A 119 -18.66 -6.57 -16.99
N PHE A 120 -18.31 -5.40 -17.53
CA PHE A 120 -16.97 -5.03 -17.98
C PHE A 120 -16.25 -4.26 -16.87
N LYS A 121 -15.13 -4.78 -16.39
CA LYS A 121 -14.58 -4.33 -15.11
C LYS A 121 -13.07 -4.35 -15.02
N GLN A 122 -12.56 -3.47 -14.17
CA GLN A 122 -11.13 -3.33 -13.87
C GLN A 122 -10.93 -2.85 -12.44
N ARG A 123 -9.91 -3.37 -11.76
CA ARG A 123 -9.44 -2.82 -10.48
C ARG A 123 -8.59 -1.60 -10.70
N LEU A 124 -8.93 -0.51 -10.00
CA LEU A 124 -8.19 0.74 -10.05
C LEU A 124 -6.92 0.65 -9.19
N ARG A 125 -5.78 0.32 -9.82
CA ARG A 125 -4.54 0.02 -9.11
C ARG A 125 -4.00 1.20 -8.32
N GLY A 126 -3.45 0.93 -7.14
CA GLY A 126 -2.86 1.96 -6.26
C GLY A 126 -3.87 2.88 -5.56
N VAL A 127 -5.17 2.58 -5.64
CA VAL A 127 -6.21 3.27 -4.86
C VAL A 127 -6.41 2.56 -3.53
N ARG A 128 -6.56 3.36 -2.46
CA ARG A 128 -6.70 2.88 -1.07
C ARG A 128 -8.13 3.09 -0.54
N PRO A 129 -8.57 2.27 0.44
CA PRO A 129 -9.82 2.53 1.15
C PRO A 129 -9.83 3.96 1.73
N GLY A 130 -10.92 4.69 1.56
CA GLY A 130 -11.06 6.09 1.97
C GLY A 130 -10.60 7.12 0.93
N ALA A 131 -9.97 6.71 -0.18
CA ALA A 131 -9.63 7.62 -1.27
C ALA A 131 -10.89 8.12 -1.97
N GLN A 132 -10.95 9.43 -2.26
CA GLN A 132 -11.98 9.98 -3.14
C GLN A 132 -11.52 9.84 -4.58
N VAL A 133 -12.24 9.06 -5.39
CA VAL A 133 -11.88 8.74 -6.77
C VAL A 133 -12.89 9.40 -7.72
N THR A 134 -12.39 10.01 -8.79
CA THR A 134 -13.22 10.47 -9.91
C THR A 134 -12.80 9.74 -11.17
N VAL A 135 -13.74 8.99 -11.75
CA VAL A 135 -13.60 8.32 -13.04
C VAL A 135 -14.20 9.23 -14.11
N THR A 136 -13.48 9.44 -15.20
CA THR A 136 -13.94 10.15 -16.39
C THR A 136 -13.97 9.18 -17.56
N PHE A 137 -15.02 9.22 -18.37
CA PHE A 137 -15.16 8.37 -19.55
C PHE A 137 -16.08 9.02 -20.58
N ASP A 138 -16.06 8.51 -21.81
CA ASP A 138 -16.95 8.92 -22.90
C ASP A 138 -17.99 7.83 -23.14
N ASP A 139 -19.21 8.21 -23.54
CA ASP A 139 -20.28 7.25 -23.82
C ASP A 139 -21.06 7.56 -25.10
N SER A 140 -21.66 6.53 -25.69
CA SER A 140 -22.48 6.63 -26.91
C SER A 140 -23.48 5.48 -26.98
N PRO A 141 -24.65 5.64 -27.64
CA PRO A 141 -25.43 4.50 -28.10
C PRO A 141 -24.61 3.58 -29.03
N GLY A 142 -25.05 2.33 -29.13
CA GLY A 142 -24.38 1.28 -29.91
C GLY A 142 -24.31 1.55 -31.40
N VAL A 143 -23.13 1.42 -31.99
CA VAL A 143 -22.93 1.61 -33.44
C VAL A 143 -23.14 0.34 -34.25
N SER A 144 -23.20 -0.84 -33.63
CA SER A 144 -23.37 -2.13 -34.30
C SER A 144 -24.47 -2.13 -35.38
N ALA A 145 -24.23 -2.80 -36.50
CA ALA A 145 -25.24 -2.98 -37.55
C ALA A 145 -26.51 -3.71 -37.05
N ASN A 146 -26.38 -4.47 -35.96
CA ASN A 146 -27.49 -5.18 -35.31
C ASN A 146 -28.37 -4.28 -34.43
N CYS A 147 -27.95 -3.04 -34.15
CA CYS A 147 -28.79 -2.08 -33.45
C CYS A 147 -29.89 -1.57 -34.38
N THR A 148 -31.14 -1.63 -33.93
CA THR A 148 -32.29 -1.09 -34.65
C THR A 148 -32.53 0.38 -34.29
N PRO A 149 -33.19 1.18 -35.15
CA PRO A 149 -33.55 2.55 -34.82
C PRO A 149 -34.37 2.65 -33.52
N ALA A 150 -35.33 1.72 -33.33
CA ALA A 150 -36.14 1.66 -32.11
C ALA A 150 -35.31 1.39 -30.85
N ALA A 151 -34.25 0.58 -30.93
CA ALA A 151 -33.38 0.28 -29.79
C ALA A 151 -32.52 1.47 -29.35
N LEU A 152 -32.32 2.48 -30.21
CA LEU A 152 -31.49 3.65 -29.93
C LEU A 152 -32.28 4.96 -29.79
N ALA A 153 -33.59 4.94 -30.09
CA ALA A 153 -34.44 6.13 -30.14
C ALA A 153 -34.48 6.92 -28.84
N GLU A 154 -34.36 6.24 -27.70
CA GLU A 154 -34.39 6.83 -26.35
C GLU A 154 -33.01 6.80 -25.67
N GLY A 155 -31.97 6.40 -26.41
CA GLY A 155 -30.68 6.04 -25.85
C GLY A 155 -30.70 4.68 -25.17
N GLN A 156 -29.54 4.25 -24.67
CA GLN A 156 -29.35 2.92 -24.11
C GLN A 156 -28.92 3.01 -22.65
N PRO A 157 -29.65 2.35 -21.72
CA PRO A 157 -29.32 2.41 -20.32
C PRO A 157 -28.13 1.51 -19.97
N TYR A 158 -27.32 1.95 -19.01
CA TYR A 158 -26.23 1.21 -18.39
C TYR A 158 -26.02 1.66 -16.94
N THR A 159 -25.25 0.90 -16.17
CA THR A 159 -24.76 1.31 -14.85
C THR A 159 -23.24 1.45 -14.87
N VAL A 160 -22.76 2.40 -14.08
CA VAL A 160 -21.35 2.50 -13.69
C VAL A 160 -21.29 2.44 -12.16
N GLU A 161 -20.44 1.59 -11.63
CA GLU A 161 -20.29 1.39 -10.20
C GLU A 161 -18.84 1.05 -9.84
N ALA A 162 -18.45 1.38 -8.62
CA ALA A 162 -17.17 0.96 -8.06
C ALA A 162 -17.32 0.50 -6.61
N ALA A 163 -16.42 -0.36 -6.14
CA ALA A 163 -16.44 -0.82 -4.75
C ALA A 163 -16.31 0.36 -3.76
N GLY A 164 -17.39 0.60 -3.00
CA GLY A 164 -17.55 1.72 -2.05
C GLY A 164 -18.38 2.90 -2.57
N GLY A 165 -18.70 2.91 -3.86
CA GLY A 165 -19.60 3.88 -4.49
C GLY A 165 -21.02 3.35 -4.65
N ALA A 166 -21.98 4.26 -4.71
CA ALA A 166 -23.34 3.92 -5.13
C ALA A 166 -23.35 3.62 -6.64
N SER A 167 -24.12 2.62 -7.06
CA SER A 167 -24.34 2.34 -8.49
C SER A 167 -25.01 3.54 -9.15
N SER A 168 -24.45 4.02 -10.26
CA SER A 168 -24.99 5.14 -11.02
C SER A 168 -25.62 4.64 -12.31
N THR A 169 -26.95 4.69 -12.37
CA THR A 169 -27.70 4.44 -13.60
C THR A 169 -27.56 5.62 -14.55
N ARG A 170 -27.27 5.32 -15.82
CA ARG A 170 -27.05 6.28 -16.89
C ARG A 170 -27.79 5.82 -18.14
N THR A 171 -28.10 6.76 -19.03
CA THR A 171 -28.62 6.49 -20.36
C THR A 171 -27.79 7.28 -21.35
N THR A 172 -27.31 6.64 -22.40
CA THR A 172 -26.57 7.31 -23.50
C THR A 172 -27.45 8.32 -24.21
N ALA A 173 -26.88 9.15 -25.08
CA ALA A 173 -27.69 9.99 -25.97
C ALA A 173 -28.54 9.12 -26.93
N PRO A 174 -29.73 9.58 -27.34
CA PRO A 174 -30.49 8.92 -28.39
C PRO A 174 -29.79 9.05 -29.76
N ASP A 175 -30.01 8.07 -30.64
CA ASP A 175 -29.57 8.11 -32.04
C ASP A 175 -30.77 7.98 -32.98
N PRO A 176 -31.45 9.10 -33.31
CA PRO A 176 -32.59 9.10 -34.23
C PRO A 176 -32.18 8.85 -35.69
N ASP A 177 -30.91 9.03 -36.03
CA ASP A 177 -30.38 8.92 -37.39
C ASP A 177 -29.93 7.50 -37.72
N LYS A 178 -30.00 6.58 -36.74
CA LYS A 178 -29.65 5.17 -36.93
C LYS A 178 -30.47 4.57 -38.07
N LYS A 179 -29.77 3.96 -39.03
CA LYS A 179 -30.37 3.14 -40.09
C LYS A 179 -30.19 1.65 -39.79
N ALA A 180 -31.24 0.88 -40.04
CA ALA A 180 -31.22 -0.58 -39.87
C ALA A 180 -30.11 -1.22 -40.72
N ASN A 181 -29.46 -2.26 -40.18
CA ASN A 181 -28.42 -3.05 -40.86
C ASN A 181 -27.21 -2.23 -41.36
N THR A 182 -26.93 -1.08 -40.74
CA THR A 182 -25.75 -0.25 -41.06
C THR A 182 -24.94 0.03 -39.82
N LEU A 183 -23.62 0.13 -39.97
CA LEU A 183 -22.78 0.63 -38.89
C LEU A 183 -23.14 2.11 -38.61
N GLY A 184 -23.45 2.40 -37.36
CA GLY A 184 -23.77 3.74 -36.88
C GLY A 184 -22.52 4.60 -36.76
N LYS A 185 -22.73 5.91 -36.57
CA LYS A 185 -21.64 6.87 -36.32
C LYS A 185 -21.47 7.19 -34.84
N GLY A 186 -22.36 6.68 -33.98
CA GLY A 186 -22.38 6.99 -32.56
C GLY A 186 -22.85 8.43 -32.30
N VAL A 187 -23.32 8.65 -31.08
CA VAL A 187 -23.72 9.97 -30.57
C VAL A 187 -22.98 10.18 -29.26
N TRP A 188 -21.72 10.58 -29.41
CA TRP A 188 -20.76 10.60 -28.32
C TRP A 188 -20.96 11.78 -27.38
N ARG A 189 -21.06 11.50 -26.09
CA ARG A 189 -20.89 12.51 -25.03
C ARG A 189 -19.55 12.27 -24.37
N THR A 190 -18.75 13.31 -24.28
CA THR A 190 -17.39 13.23 -23.74
C THR A 190 -17.33 13.73 -22.31
N GLY A 191 -16.39 13.19 -21.51
CA GLY A 191 -16.09 13.70 -20.18
C GLY A 191 -17.18 13.44 -19.14
N GLN A 192 -17.93 12.34 -19.28
CA GLN A 192 -18.85 11.89 -18.24
C GLN A 192 -18.06 11.53 -16.98
N THR A 193 -18.59 11.89 -15.81
CA THR A 193 -17.91 11.65 -14.54
C THR A 193 -18.71 10.76 -13.60
N TYR A 194 -17.97 9.95 -12.83
CA TYR A 194 -18.46 9.15 -11.73
C TYR A 194 -17.49 9.26 -10.55
N THR A 195 -17.97 9.78 -9.42
CA THR A 195 -17.15 10.01 -8.22
C THR A 195 -17.64 9.12 -7.07
N PHE A 196 -16.71 8.53 -6.34
CA PHE A 196 -16.99 7.68 -5.19
C PHE A 196 -15.86 7.71 -4.16
N THR A 197 -16.12 7.20 -2.96
CA THR A 197 -15.09 6.92 -1.96
C THR A 197 -14.79 5.43 -1.97
N ALA A 198 -13.54 5.04 -2.20
CA ALA A 198 -13.15 3.64 -2.25
C ALA A 198 -13.39 2.95 -0.89
N SER A 199 -14.05 1.79 -0.87
CA SER A 199 -14.24 1.01 0.37
C SER A 199 -13.18 -0.07 0.57
N GLU A 200 -12.41 -0.38 -0.46
CA GLU A 200 -11.40 -1.44 -0.47
C GLU A 200 -10.14 -0.99 -1.22
N TYR A 201 -9.05 -1.73 -1.04
CA TYR A 201 -7.86 -1.55 -1.87
C TYR A 201 -8.16 -1.94 -3.30
N GLU A 202 -7.70 -1.11 -4.23
CA GLU A 202 -7.89 -1.28 -5.67
C GLU A 202 -9.34 -1.57 -6.04
N PRO A 203 -10.28 -0.64 -5.76
CA PRO A 203 -11.69 -0.86 -5.93
C PRO A 203 -12.02 -1.26 -7.36
N LEU A 204 -12.94 -2.23 -7.49
CA LEU A 204 -13.37 -2.73 -8.78
C LEU A 204 -14.34 -1.76 -9.45
N LEU A 205 -13.92 -1.08 -10.52
CA LEU A 205 -14.77 -0.30 -11.40
C LEU A 205 -15.49 -1.24 -12.37
N THR A 206 -16.80 -1.05 -12.53
CA THR A 206 -17.66 -1.94 -13.32
C THR A 206 -18.64 -1.13 -14.17
N PHE A 207 -18.76 -1.50 -15.45
CA PHE A 207 -19.77 -1.03 -16.38
C PHE A 207 -20.67 -2.20 -16.79
N THR A 208 -21.98 -2.01 -16.68
CA THR A 208 -22.95 -3.07 -17.00
C THR A 208 -24.05 -2.50 -17.90
N SER A 209 -24.31 -3.16 -19.03
CA SER A 209 -25.47 -2.82 -19.87
C SER A 209 -26.76 -3.00 -19.07
N GLN A 210 -27.75 -2.16 -19.30
CA GLN A 210 -29.11 -2.38 -18.79
C GLN A 210 -30.12 -2.47 -19.96
N VAL A 211 -29.62 -2.62 -21.19
CA VAL A 211 -30.47 -2.69 -22.39
C VAL A 211 -31.32 -3.96 -22.34
N PRO A 212 -32.66 -3.84 -22.35
CA PRO A 212 -33.55 -4.99 -22.33
C PRO A 212 -33.31 -5.95 -23.49
N ASN A 213 -33.56 -7.25 -23.27
CA ASN A 213 -33.31 -8.29 -24.28
C ASN A 213 -33.97 -8.00 -25.65
N THR A 214 -35.14 -7.37 -25.66
CA THR A 214 -35.86 -6.96 -26.89
C THR A 214 -35.09 -5.94 -27.74
N PHE A 215 -34.26 -5.10 -27.11
CA PHE A 215 -33.48 -4.05 -27.77
C PHE A 215 -31.98 -4.38 -27.85
N ASN A 216 -31.56 -5.47 -27.22
CA ASN A 216 -30.16 -5.89 -27.13
C ASN A 216 -29.70 -6.73 -28.34
N ALA A 217 -30.63 -7.12 -29.23
CA ALA A 217 -30.35 -7.94 -30.40
C ALA A 217 -29.52 -9.20 -30.07
N GLY A 218 -29.82 -9.89 -28.96
CA GLY A 218 -29.09 -11.08 -28.52
C GLY A 218 -27.63 -10.82 -28.06
N GLY A 219 -27.33 -9.64 -27.51
CA GLY A 219 -25.97 -9.29 -27.08
C GLY A 219 -25.17 -8.52 -28.12
N TRP A 220 -25.79 -8.14 -29.24
CA TRP A 220 -25.12 -7.50 -30.38
C TRP A 220 -25.45 -6.02 -30.51
N CYS A 221 -26.26 -5.48 -29.61
CA CYS A 221 -26.55 -4.07 -29.52
C CYS A 221 -26.54 -3.60 -28.05
N GLY A 222 -25.70 -2.62 -27.75
CA GLY A 222 -25.66 -2.02 -26.43
C GLY A 222 -24.80 -0.75 -26.37
N PRO A 223 -24.76 -0.11 -25.20
CA PRO A 223 -24.09 1.17 -25.02
C PRO A 223 -22.57 1.01 -25.14
N MET A 224 -21.92 2.06 -25.63
CA MET A 224 -20.49 2.09 -25.86
C MET A 224 -19.80 2.97 -24.84
N ILE A 225 -18.64 2.51 -24.36
CA ILE A 225 -17.76 3.23 -23.44
C ILE A 225 -16.40 3.42 -24.12
N ALA A 226 -15.80 4.60 -23.96
CA ALA A 226 -14.46 4.91 -24.43
C ALA A 226 -13.70 5.75 -23.39
N ASP A 227 -12.37 5.78 -23.52
CA ASP A 227 -11.52 6.77 -22.86
C ASP A 227 -11.63 6.85 -21.33
N VAL A 228 -11.57 5.70 -20.67
CA VAL A 228 -11.68 5.65 -19.21
C VAL A 228 -10.38 6.16 -18.59
N ARG A 229 -10.51 7.15 -17.70
CA ARG A 229 -9.43 7.75 -16.92
C ARG A 229 -9.89 7.88 -15.48
N ALA A 230 -8.96 7.95 -14.54
CA ALA A 230 -9.30 8.18 -13.16
C ALA A 230 -8.26 9.05 -12.45
N THR A 231 -8.73 9.83 -11.48
CA THR A 231 -7.92 10.56 -10.52
C THR A 231 -8.38 10.21 -9.12
N GLN A 232 -7.50 10.35 -8.13
CA GLN A 232 -7.83 10.18 -6.73
C GLN A 232 -7.24 11.28 -5.86
N THR A 233 -7.93 11.57 -4.76
CA THR A 233 -7.37 12.21 -3.59
C THR A 233 -7.13 11.11 -2.55
N PRO A 234 -5.87 10.71 -2.30
CA PRO A 234 -5.55 9.65 -1.33
C PRO A 234 -5.98 10.04 0.10
N PRO A 235 -6.37 9.05 0.93
CA PRO A 235 -6.68 9.31 2.34
C PRO A 235 -5.40 9.66 3.10
N PRO A 236 -5.48 10.44 4.19
CA PRO A 236 -4.34 10.66 5.07
C PRO A 236 -3.89 9.34 5.72
N VAL A 237 -2.62 9.27 6.11
CA VAL A 237 -2.08 8.13 6.86
C VAL A 237 -2.71 8.09 8.25
N ASP A 238 -3.36 6.98 8.60
CA ASP A 238 -3.88 6.76 9.95
C ASP A 238 -2.78 6.24 10.88
N LYS A 239 -2.20 7.14 11.66
CA LYS A 239 -1.15 6.83 12.64
C LYS A 239 -1.69 6.30 13.97
N THR A 240 -3.00 6.18 14.13
CA THR A 240 -3.64 5.76 15.39
C THR A 240 -3.80 4.24 15.50
N ILE A 241 -3.68 3.52 14.38
CA ILE A 241 -3.83 2.06 14.33
C ILE A 241 -2.73 1.39 15.17
N PRO A 242 -3.07 0.62 16.22
CA PRO A 242 -2.08 -0.05 17.06
C PRO A 242 -1.42 -1.21 16.31
N LYS A 243 -0.17 -1.52 16.65
CA LYS A 243 0.64 -2.59 16.03
C LYS A 243 0.00 -3.98 16.08
N THR A 244 -0.94 -4.20 16.99
CA THR A 244 -1.66 -5.48 17.17
C THR A 244 -2.94 -5.60 16.37
N ALA A 245 -3.37 -4.52 15.70
CA ALA A 245 -4.59 -4.47 14.91
C ALA A 245 -4.31 -3.85 13.53
N LEU A 246 -3.22 -4.31 12.90
CA LEU A 246 -2.87 -3.87 11.55
C LEU A 246 -4.00 -4.21 10.57
N PRO A 247 -4.21 -3.39 9.52
CA PRO A 247 -5.14 -3.73 8.47
C PRO A 247 -4.81 -5.09 7.85
N PRO A 248 -5.82 -5.89 7.48
CA PRO A 248 -5.57 -7.20 6.88
C PRO A 248 -4.88 -7.05 5.52
N SER A 249 -3.99 -7.99 5.20
CA SER A 249 -3.44 -8.18 3.87
C SER A 249 -4.53 -8.58 2.90
N VAL A 250 -4.38 -8.16 1.64
CA VAL A 250 -5.34 -8.48 0.56
C VAL A 250 -4.59 -8.89 -0.69
N ALA A 251 -5.18 -9.80 -1.48
CA ALA A 251 -4.55 -10.32 -2.67
C ALA A 251 -5.50 -10.29 -3.88
N PHE A 252 -4.89 -10.11 -5.05
CA PHE A 252 -5.58 -10.06 -6.33
C PHE A 252 -4.82 -10.89 -7.35
N TYR A 253 -5.58 -11.48 -8.26
CA TYR A 253 -5.06 -12.03 -9.50
C TYR A 253 -5.81 -11.37 -10.66
N GLY A 254 -5.12 -10.49 -11.38
CA GLY A 254 -5.78 -9.55 -12.29
C GLY A 254 -6.77 -8.65 -11.56
N ASN A 255 -8.04 -8.71 -11.99
CA ASN A 255 -9.15 -7.94 -11.41
C ASN A 255 -9.93 -8.70 -10.33
N ASP A 256 -9.63 -9.98 -10.10
CA ASP A 256 -10.37 -10.81 -9.14
C ASP A 256 -9.67 -10.80 -7.78
N SER A 257 -10.46 -10.65 -6.71
CA SER A 257 -9.97 -10.83 -5.34
C SER A 257 -9.64 -12.31 -5.10
N ARG A 258 -8.54 -12.56 -4.40
CA ARG A 258 -8.04 -13.91 -4.11
C ARG A 258 -7.72 -14.06 -2.63
N PRO A 259 -7.82 -15.29 -2.08
CA PRO A 259 -7.27 -15.58 -0.78
C PRO A 259 -5.79 -15.19 -0.69
N VAL A 260 -5.40 -14.53 0.40
CA VAL A 260 -4.00 -14.14 0.66
C VAL A 260 -3.06 -15.34 0.59
N ALA A 261 -3.50 -16.50 1.08
CA ALA A 261 -2.74 -17.74 1.04
C ALA A 261 -2.32 -18.14 -0.39
N ASP A 262 -3.15 -17.91 -1.40
CA ASP A 262 -2.84 -18.28 -2.78
C ASP A 262 -1.73 -17.40 -3.35
N ALA A 263 -1.80 -16.08 -3.12
CA ALA A 263 -0.74 -15.16 -3.54
C ALA A 263 0.57 -15.40 -2.79
N VAL A 264 0.50 -15.75 -1.50
CA VAL A 264 1.68 -16.14 -0.71
C VAL A 264 2.28 -17.43 -1.24
N ASN A 265 1.48 -18.46 -1.53
CA ASN A 265 1.95 -19.70 -2.15
C ASN A 265 2.65 -19.43 -3.49
N TYR A 266 2.09 -18.53 -4.30
CA TYR A 266 2.70 -18.12 -5.57
C TYR A 266 4.05 -17.42 -5.34
N CYS A 267 4.06 -16.34 -4.55
CA CYS A 267 5.23 -15.48 -4.32
C CYS A 267 6.35 -16.18 -3.54
N ALA A 268 6.01 -17.01 -2.55
CA ALA A 268 6.99 -17.77 -1.78
C ALA A 268 7.56 -18.97 -2.56
N GLY A 269 6.87 -19.45 -3.59
CA GLY A 269 7.20 -20.69 -4.30
C GLY A 269 8.52 -20.68 -5.09
N ALA A 270 9.06 -19.50 -5.45
CA ALA A 270 10.41 -19.39 -6.01
C ALA A 270 10.96 -17.97 -5.86
N THR A 271 12.29 -17.84 -5.86
CA THR A 271 12.97 -16.55 -5.81
C THR A 271 12.64 -15.71 -7.04
N GLY A 272 12.39 -14.41 -6.84
CA GLY A 272 12.13 -13.47 -7.94
C GLY A 272 10.76 -13.61 -8.61
N ARG A 273 9.87 -14.48 -8.13
CA ARG A 273 8.48 -14.56 -8.63
C ARG A 273 7.65 -13.32 -8.32
N CYS A 274 7.97 -12.65 -7.23
CA CYS A 274 7.37 -11.39 -6.86
C CYS A 274 8.46 -10.42 -6.41
N ALA A 275 8.23 -9.13 -6.57
CA ALA A 275 9.06 -8.07 -6.01
C ALA A 275 8.22 -7.26 -5.01
N PHE A 276 8.80 -6.91 -3.86
CA PHE A 276 8.15 -6.03 -2.91
C PHE A 276 8.44 -4.57 -3.24
N THR A 277 7.40 -3.74 -3.33
CA THR A 277 7.53 -2.29 -3.48
C THR A 277 6.86 -1.63 -2.28
N PRO A 278 7.62 -0.94 -1.40
CA PRO A 278 7.03 -0.23 -0.27
C PRO A 278 6.26 0.99 -0.76
N ASP A 279 5.09 1.21 -0.16
CA ASP A 279 4.35 2.45 -0.29
C ASP A 279 4.93 3.48 0.69
N LYS A 280 5.75 4.39 0.16
CA LYS A 280 6.54 5.33 0.98
C LYS A 280 5.68 6.35 1.70
N ASP A 281 4.55 6.74 1.13
CA ASP A 281 3.69 7.77 1.70
C ASP A 281 2.95 7.26 2.95
N TYR A 282 2.76 5.95 3.04
CA TYR A 282 2.08 5.28 4.16
C TYR A 282 3.03 4.44 5.03
N SER A 283 4.31 4.37 4.68
CA SER A 283 5.34 3.71 5.48
C SER A 283 6.09 4.73 6.34
N TYR A 284 6.07 4.57 7.66
CA TYR A 284 6.67 5.54 8.58
C TYR A 284 7.29 4.86 9.80
N ALA A 285 8.29 5.52 10.36
CA ALA A 285 8.87 5.14 11.64
C ALA A 285 8.19 5.94 12.78
N TYR A 286 8.01 5.32 13.94
CA TYR A 286 7.34 5.92 15.09
C TYR A 286 7.88 5.36 16.42
N TYR A 287 7.59 6.04 17.52
CA TYR A 287 7.82 5.52 18.87
C TYR A 287 6.54 4.94 19.44
N GLU A 288 6.64 3.76 20.06
CA GLU A 288 5.53 3.24 20.84
C GLU A 288 5.24 4.12 22.07
N PRO A 289 4.00 4.05 22.61
CA PRO A 289 3.73 4.57 23.94
C PRO A 289 4.75 4.04 24.95
N ALA A 290 5.15 4.88 25.90
CA ALA A 290 6.06 4.48 26.96
C ALA A 290 5.44 3.35 27.78
N GLN A 291 6.20 2.27 27.97
CA GLN A 291 5.81 1.18 28.85
C GLN A 291 6.76 1.10 30.02
N VAL A 292 6.22 0.94 31.23
CA VAL A 292 7.02 0.67 32.43
C VAL A 292 7.64 -0.70 32.25
N ASN A 293 8.97 -0.72 32.18
CA ASN A 293 9.72 -1.95 32.02
C ASN A 293 10.46 -2.21 33.32
N SER A 294 10.08 -3.33 33.94
CA SER A 294 10.59 -3.81 35.23
C SER A 294 9.97 -3.09 36.44
N ASP A 295 10.09 -3.71 37.63
CA ASP A 295 9.43 -3.26 38.85
C ASP A 295 9.82 -1.84 39.29
N THR A 296 8.88 -1.10 39.87
CA THR A 296 9.13 0.17 40.57
C THR A 296 9.98 -0.10 41.81
N TYR A 297 11.01 0.72 42.01
CA TYR A 297 11.83 0.69 43.21
C TYR A 297 11.45 1.81 44.17
N ILE A 298 11.43 1.48 45.47
CA ILE A 298 11.02 2.38 46.54
C ILE A 298 12.23 2.59 47.47
N ASN A 299 12.73 3.83 47.59
CA ASN A 299 13.85 4.14 48.48
C ASN A 299 13.39 4.43 49.93
N CYS A 300 13.21 3.37 50.72
CA CYS A 300 12.83 3.48 52.14
C CYS A 300 13.97 3.99 53.07
N THR A 301 15.16 4.23 52.53
CA THR A 301 16.34 4.64 53.30
C THR A 301 16.38 6.15 53.52
N ARG A 302 17.30 6.62 54.37
CA ARG A 302 17.57 8.05 54.59
C ARG A 302 18.59 8.63 53.61
N ASN A 303 19.20 7.80 52.76
CA ASN A 303 20.29 8.20 51.87
C ASN A 303 19.86 8.15 50.41
N VAL A 304 20.51 8.96 49.57
CA VAL A 304 20.36 8.86 48.12
C VAL A 304 20.90 7.51 47.68
N LEU A 305 20.09 6.75 46.95
CA LEU A 305 20.52 5.50 46.37
C LEU A 305 21.04 5.77 44.94
N LYS A 306 22.22 5.23 44.64
CA LYS A 306 22.75 5.11 43.27
C LYS A 306 22.87 3.64 42.93
N ARG A 307 22.20 3.18 41.88
CA ARG A 307 22.31 1.78 41.44
C ARG A 307 22.28 1.68 39.93
N THR A 308 22.96 0.68 39.40
CA THR A 308 22.89 0.31 38.00
C THR A 308 21.94 -0.87 37.86
N ARG A 309 20.94 -0.75 36.99
CA ARG A 309 19.95 -1.80 36.75
C ARG A 309 19.97 -2.19 35.27
N PRO A 310 20.16 -3.48 34.93
CA PRO A 310 19.91 -3.95 33.59
C PRO A 310 18.40 -3.96 33.32
N VAL A 311 17.98 -3.30 32.24
CA VAL A 311 16.62 -3.34 31.72
C VAL A 311 16.66 -4.04 30.39
N THR A 312 15.97 -5.17 30.33
CA THR A 312 15.80 -5.95 29.10
C THR A 312 14.38 -5.78 28.61
N PHE A 313 14.24 -5.51 27.33
CA PHE A 313 12.94 -5.48 26.67
C PHE A 313 13.01 -6.22 25.34
N THR A 314 11.91 -6.89 25.03
CA THR A 314 11.77 -7.69 23.82
C THR A 314 10.69 -7.10 22.93
N GLY A 315 11.01 -6.92 21.67
CA GLY A 315 10.07 -6.46 20.65
C GLY A 315 9.85 -7.58 19.65
N ARG A 316 8.58 -7.96 19.45
CA ARG A 316 8.20 -8.80 18.31
C ARG A 316 7.67 -7.94 17.16
N SER A 317 7.80 -8.47 15.96
CA SER A 317 7.18 -7.89 14.77
C SER A 317 5.75 -8.41 14.58
N TYR A 318 4.95 -7.65 13.84
CA TYR A 318 3.52 -7.90 13.62
C TYR A 318 3.20 -7.83 12.12
N GLY A 319 2.24 -8.66 11.73
CA GLY A 319 1.73 -8.84 10.38
C GLY A 319 0.76 -10.02 10.39
N ASP A 320 -0.05 -10.15 9.34
CA ASP A 320 -1.10 -11.16 9.25
C ASP A 320 -0.87 -12.19 8.14
N LEU A 321 0.29 -12.15 7.48
CA LEU A 321 0.62 -13.11 6.44
C LEU A 321 0.75 -14.53 7.02
N PRO A 322 0.32 -15.56 6.27
CA PRO A 322 0.51 -16.96 6.64
C PRO A 322 1.99 -17.31 6.89
N ALA A 323 2.24 -18.32 7.73
CA ALA A 323 3.58 -18.69 8.17
C ALA A 323 4.57 -18.99 7.03
N ASN A 324 4.11 -19.56 5.92
CA ASN A 324 4.94 -19.85 4.75
C ASN A 324 5.39 -18.60 3.97
N ALA A 325 4.80 -17.42 4.24
CA ALA A 325 5.37 -16.15 3.78
C ALA A 325 6.71 -15.86 4.46
N GLY A 326 6.97 -16.41 5.65
CA GLY A 326 8.15 -16.11 6.46
C GLY A 326 8.22 -14.65 6.90
N LEU A 327 7.06 -13.97 6.99
CA LEU A 327 6.92 -12.56 7.33
C LEU A 327 5.74 -12.36 8.29
N PRO A 328 5.91 -11.60 9.39
CA PRO A 328 7.21 -11.23 9.97
C PRO A 328 7.97 -12.50 10.43
N GLY A 329 9.29 -12.55 10.22
CA GLY A 329 10.12 -13.76 10.30
C GLY A 329 9.96 -14.59 11.57
N THR A 330 9.63 -15.87 11.41
CA THR A 330 9.48 -16.86 12.50
C THR A 330 10.33 -18.12 12.32
N GLY A 331 11.11 -18.23 11.23
CA GLY A 331 11.89 -19.41 10.88
C GLY A 331 13.40 -19.15 10.76
N THR A 332 14.20 -20.22 10.87
CA THR A 332 15.67 -20.18 10.69
C THR A 332 16.10 -20.06 9.23
N THR A 333 15.21 -20.37 8.29
CA THR A 333 15.44 -20.22 6.84
C THR A 333 14.70 -18.98 6.34
N VAL A 334 15.44 -18.07 5.70
CA VAL A 334 14.86 -16.85 5.12
C VAL A 334 13.98 -17.24 3.92
N SER A 335 12.69 -16.89 3.95
CA SER A 335 11.78 -17.16 2.84
C SER A 335 12.11 -16.28 1.62
N ASN A 336 11.69 -16.72 0.43
CA ASN A 336 11.78 -15.90 -0.79
C ASN A 336 11.11 -14.54 -0.58
N MET A 337 9.91 -14.50 0.02
CA MET A 337 9.21 -13.25 0.28
C MET A 337 9.96 -12.35 1.27
N ALA A 338 10.59 -12.90 2.30
CA ALA A 338 11.42 -12.11 3.22
C ALA A 338 12.62 -11.47 2.52
N GLN A 339 13.28 -12.20 1.59
CA GLN A 339 14.34 -11.62 0.76
C GLN A 339 13.83 -10.48 -0.13
N GLN A 340 12.66 -10.65 -0.76
CA GLN A 340 12.05 -9.64 -1.61
C GLN A 340 11.62 -8.41 -0.82
N PHE A 341 11.08 -8.61 0.38
CA PHE A 341 10.76 -7.52 1.31
C PHE A 341 12.02 -6.70 1.62
N SER A 342 13.09 -7.36 2.07
CA SER A 342 14.36 -6.70 2.39
C SER A 342 14.99 -5.98 1.22
N ALA A 343 14.92 -6.56 0.02
CA ALA A 343 15.38 -5.91 -1.21
C ALA A 343 14.56 -4.65 -1.51
N GLY A 344 13.23 -4.72 -1.42
CA GLY A 344 12.32 -3.61 -1.71
C GLY A 344 12.41 -2.46 -0.72
N THR A 345 12.61 -2.76 0.57
CA THR A 345 12.77 -1.74 1.62
C THR A 345 14.19 -1.22 1.76
N ALA A 346 15.18 -1.90 1.14
CA ALA A 346 16.60 -1.71 1.41
C ALA A 346 16.93 -1.80 2.92
N THR A 347 16.22 -2.68 3.64
CA THR A 347 16.44 -2.93 5.07
C THR A 347 16.51 -4.43 5.35
N SER A 348 17.24 -4.82 6.39
CA SER A 348 17.17 -6.17 6.97
C SER A 348 16.47 -6.06 8.32
N PRO A 349 15.15 -6.31 8.39
CA PRO A 349 14.40 -6.15 9.63
C PRO A 349 14.87 -7.15 10.69
N ASP A 350 15.09 -6.66 11.90
CA ASP A 350 15.19 -7.51 13.07
C ASP A 350 13.78 -7.91 13.52
N TRP A 351 13.32 -9.07 13.04
CA TRP A 351 11.94 -9.55 13.27
C TRP A 351 11.64 -9.78 14.76
N THR A 352 12.67 -10.13 15.52
CA THR A 352 12.65 -10.24 16.97
C THR A 352 13.85 -9.49 17.54
N THR A 353 13.61 -8.45 18.33
CA THR A 353 14.67 -7.71 19.03
C THR A 353 14.65 -8.05 20.51
N THR A 354 15.83 -8.25 21.09
CA THR A 354 16.03 -8.26 22.55
C THR A 354 17.14 -7.27 22.85
N ASN A 355 16.79 -6.19 23.55
CA ASN A 355 17.74 -5.15 23.90
C ASN A 355 17.88 -5.10 25.42
N THR A 356 19.12 -5.16 25.91
CA THR A 356 19.44 -4.96 27.32
C THR A 356 20.24 -3.67 27.48
N ARG A 357 19.80 -2.78 28.36
CA ARG A 357 20.50 -1.54 28.69
C ARG A 357 20.70 -1.41 30.20
N ASN A 358 21.90 -1.01 30.60
CA ASN A 358 22.19 -0.68 31.98
C ASN A 358 21.78 0.78 32.25
N VAL A 359 20.83 0.99 33.14
CA VAL A 359 20.35 2.31 33.57
C VAL A 359 20.94 2.63 34.93
N ASN A 360 21.65 3.75 35.03
CA ASN A 360 22.16 4.26 36.29
C ASN A 360 21.09 5.14 36.93
N GLU A 361 20.39 4.59 37.92
CA GLU A 361 19.34 5.28 38.64
C GLU A 361 19.91 6.02 39.85
N VAL A 362 19.46 7.26 40.03
CA VAL A 362 19.63 8.04 41.27
C VAL A 362 18.25 8.26 41.86
N VAL A 363 18.02 7.80 43.09
CA VAL A 363 16.69 7.87 43.76
C VAL A 363 16.85 8.55 45.12
N GLN A 364 16.13 9.66 45.34
CA GLN A 364 16.21 10.39 46.61
C GLN A 364 15.47 9.62 47.73
N PRO A 365 15.75 9.91 49.01
CA PRO A 365 14.95 9.40 50.12
C PRO A 365 13.46 9.74 49.93
N SER A 366 12.58 8.79 50.22
CA SER A 366 11.12 8.97 50.06
C SER A 366 10.61 9.12 48.62
N GLU A 367 11.42 8.76 47.62
CA GLU A 367 11.00 8.64 46.22
C GLU A 367 10.82 7.18 45.79
N ALA A 368 9.90 6.99 44.84
CA ALA A 368 9.81 5.81 44.00
C ALA A 368 10.44 6.12 42.64
N SER A 369 11.11 5.13 42.04
CA SER A 369 11.68 5.23 40.70
C SER A 369 11.24 4.05 39.84
N TRP A 370 10.94 4.32 38.58
CA TRP A 370 10.62 3.30 37.59
C TRP A 370 11.29 3.66 36.27
N ILE A 371 11.48 2.64 35.43
CA ILE A 371 12.07 2.82 34.11
C ILE A 371 10.97 2.61 33.09
N GLU A 372 10.86 3.55 32.17
CA GLU A 372 10.03 3.43 30.99
C GLU A 372 10.89 3.22 29.76
N THR A 373 10.40 2.42 28.82
CA THR A 373 11.01 2.33 27.49
C THR A 373 10.00 2.65 26.42
N GLN A 374 10.45 3.30 25.36
CA GLN A 374 9.71 3.49 24.13
C GLN A 374 10.49 2.84 22.99
N ALA A 375 9.92 1.78 22.43
CA ALA A 375 10.52 1.08 21.30
C ALA A 375 10.41 1.92 20.03
N GLY A 376 11.50 2.01 19.27
CA GLY A 376 11.51 2.53 17.92
C GLY A 376 10.94 1.50 16.95
N ARG A 377 9.88 1.88 16.23
CA ARG A 377 9.12 1.00 15.35
C ARG A 377 9.08 1.53 13.94
N ARG A 378 8.89 0.64 12.98
CA ARG A 378 8.65 0.96 11.58
C ARG A 378 7.42 0.22 11.10
N ARG A 379 6.43 0.98 10.65
CA ARG A 379 5.31 0.49 9.84
C ARG A 379 5.72 0.57 8.38
N THR A 380 5.66 -0.57 7.69
CA THR A 380 5.89 -0.64 6.26
C THR A 380 4.68 -1.26 5.60
N GLU A 381 4.10 -0.51 4.68
CA GLU A 381 3.02 -0.95 3.82
C GLU A 381 3.57 -1.11 2.41
N GLY A 382 2.99 -2.01 1.62
CA GLY A 382 3.44 -2.16 0.25
C GLY A 382 2.85 -3.38 -0.45
N TRP A 383 3.34 -3.60 -1.66
CA TRP A 383 2.83 -4.61 -2.56
C TRP A 383 3.92 -5.58 -2.99
N PHE A 384 3.63 -6.88 -2.90
CA PHE A 384 4.29 -7.89 -3.69
C PHE A 384 3.60 -7.98 -5.05
N THR A 385 4.32 -7.75 -6.13
CA THR A 385 3.80 -7.87 -7.50
C THR A 385 4.61 -8.89 -8.30
N GLN A 386 3.93 -9.67 -9.14
CA GLN A 386 4.56 -10.70 -9.96
C GLN A 386 5.73 -10.17 -10.80
N THR A 387 6.83 -10.92 -10.85
CA THR A 387 8.04 -10.63 -11.63
C THR A 387 8.50 -11.86 -12.42
N PRO A 388 8.81 -11.73 -13.73
CA PRO A 388 8.56 -10.56 -14.56
C PRO A 388 7.05 -10.25 -14.66
N ALA A 389 6.71 -8.99 -14.92
CA ALA A 389 5.33 -8.59 -15.11
C ALA A 389 4.67 -9.44 -16.20
N ALA A 390 3.41 -9.82 -15.98
CA ALA A 390 2.67 -10.60 -16.96
C ALA A 390 2.43 -9.79 -18.24
N ALA A 391 2.40 -10.47 -19.39
CA ALA A 391 2.09 -9.83 -20.67
C ALA A 391 0.68 -9.22 -20.67
N ASP A 392 -0.30 -9.92 -20.07
CA ASP A 392 -1.61 -9.36 -19.75
C ASP A 392 -1.72 -9.10 -18.23
N PRO A 393 -1.93 -7.84 -17.81
CA PRO A 393 -2.19 -7.46 -16.43
C PRO A 393 -3.37 -8.21 -15.76
N ASN A 394 -4.27 -8.84 -16.52
CA ASN A 394 -5.30 -9.74 -16.00
C ASN A 394 -4.78 -11.06 -15.42
N SER A 395 -3.51 -11.38 -15.65
CA SER A 395 -2.85 -12.61 -15.15
C SER A 395 -1.74 -12.32 -14.14
N GLU A 396 -1.75 -11.12 -13.57
CA GLU A 396 -0.74 -10.66 -12.62
C GLU A 396 -1.18 -10.92 -11.17
N TRP A 397 -0.33 -11.62 -10.41
CA TRP A 397 -0.46 -11.72 -8.95
C TRP A 397 -0.02 -10.44 -8.24
N ARG A 398 -0.85 -9.97 -7.30
CA ARG A 398 -0.58 -8.79 -6.48
C ARG A 398 -1.05 -9.04 -5.05
N LEU A 399 -0.20 -8.77 -4.07
CA LEU A 399 -0.48 -8.96 -2.65
C LEU A 399 -0.08 -7.71 -1.89
N TYR A 400 -1.04 -7.04 -1.27
CA TYR A 400 -0.81 -5.96 -0.33
C TYR A 400 -0.62 -6.50 1.07
N THR A 401 0.32 -5.91 1.81
CA THR A 401 0.52 -6.26 3.23
C THR A 401 0.99 -5.05 4.04
N VAL A 402 0.73 -5.12 5.35
CA VAL A 402 1.22 -4.18 6.35
C VAL A 402 2.05 -4.95 7.37
N LEU A 403 3.32 -4.56 7.52
CA LEU A 403 4.22 -5.12 8.51
C LEU A 403 4.67 -4.03 9.48
N ASP A 404 4.76 -4.39 10.76
CA ASP A 404 5.22 -3.51 11.82
C ASP A 404 6.37 -4.20 12.56
N TYR A 405 7.57 -3.62 12.57
CA TYR A 405 8.78 -4.25 13.10
C TYR A 405 9.70 -3.22 13.77
N ALA A 406 10.78 -3.67 14.40
CA ALA A 406 11.76 -2.77 15.02
C ALA A 406 12.42 -1.86 13.97
N ALA A 407 12.48 -0.55 14.23
CA ALA A 407 13.10 0.38 13.31
C ALA A 407 14.63 0.32 13.42
N THR A 408 15.32 0.13 12.31
CA THR A 408 16.79 0.32 12.24
C THR A 408 17.19 1.79 12.21
N THR A 409 16.24 2.68 11.93
CA THR A 409 16.45 4.14 11.81
C THR A 409 16.06 4.92 13.06
N LEU A 410 15.39 4.30 14.04
CA LEU A 410 15.02 4.92 15.31
C LEU A 410 15.55 4.09 16.47
N SER A 411 16.44 4.67 17.26
CA SER A 411 16.92 4.02 18.49
C SER A 411 15.84 4.05 19.57
N ASP A 412 15.71 2.96 20.32
CA ASP A 412 14.85 2.89 21.50
C ASP A 412 15.22 3.96 22.54
N ARG A 413 14.19 4.51 23.18
CA ARG A 413 14.35 5.49 24.26
C ARG A 413 14.11 4.81 25.60
N VAL A 414 14.94 5.18 26.57
CA VAL A 414 14.82 4.70 27.95
C VAL A 414 14.78 5.92 28.85
N TYR A 415 13.75 5.98 29.68
CA TYR A 415 13.50 7.08 30.60
C TYR A 415 13.57 6.54 32.02
N GLN A 416 14.43 7.11 32.85
CA GLN A 416 14.28 6.99 34.29
C GLN A 416 13.24 8.03 34.73
N ARG A 417 12.21 7.58 35.44
CA ARG A 417 11.30 8.47 36.17
C ARG A 417 11.48 8.30 37.66
N THR A 418 11.27 9.38 38.38
CA THR A 418 11.18 9.40 39.84
C THR A 418 9.95 10.21 40.24
N GLY A 419 9.39 9.90 41.40
CA GLY A 419 8.26 10.62 41.97
C GLY A 419 8.13 10.36 43.47
N PRO A 420 7.34 11.17 44.19
CA PRO A 420 7.10 10.96 45.60
C PRO A 420 6.40 9.61 45.83
N MET A 421 6.77 8.90 46.89
CA MET A 421 6.05 7.71 47.32
C MET A 421 4.59 8.04 47.65
N THR A 422 3.70 7.14 47.26
CA THR A 422 2.30 7.13 47.71
C THR A 422 2.21 6.90 49.23
N PRO A 423 1.10 7.28 49.89
CA PRO A 423 0.92 7.03 51.32
C PRO A 423 1.06 5.54 51.70
N ALA A 424 0.56 4.63 50.85
CA ALA A 424 0.66 3.19 51.08
C ALA A 424 2.11 2.68 51.01
N GLU A 425 2.91 3.18 50.07
CA GLU A 425 4.34 2.85 49.97
C GLU A 425 5.13 3.37 51.17
N LYS A 426 4.82 4.58 51.65
CA LYS A 426 5.42 5.13 52.87
C LYS A 426 5.10 4.26 54.09
N LEU A 427 3.87 3.77 54.21
CA LEU A 427 3.46 2.91 55.32
C LEU A 427 4.21 1.56 55.29
N ARG A 428 4.42 0.96 54.10
CA ARG A 428 5.26 -0.24 53.95
C ARG A 428 6.71 0.01 54.38
N CYS A 429 7.29 1.14 53.98
CA CYS A 429 8.64 1.51 54.44
C CYS A 429 8.74 1.68 55.95
N GLN A 430 7.64 1.98 56.64
CA GLN A 430 7.59 2.07 58.11
C GLN A 430 7.40 0.71 58.77
N SER A 431 6.57 -0.18 58.19
CA SER A 431 6.35 -1.53 58.73
C SER A 431 7.55 -2.45 58.58
N ASP A 432 8.35 -2.28 57.52
CA ASP A 432 9.53 -3.11 57.23
C ASP A 432 10.79 -2.64 57.97
N ARG A 433 10.70 -1.60 58.81
CA ARG A 433 11.78 -1.30 59.76
C ARG A 433 11.61 -2.25 60.94
N PRO A 434 12.55 -3.19 61.20
CA PRO A 434 12.63 -3.80 62.51
C PRO A 434 13.10 -2.71 63.46
N SER A 435 12.17 -1.93 64.01
CA SER A 435 12.44 -1.28 65.27
C SER A 435 12.54 -2.41 66.27
N SER A 436 13.77 -2.85 66.59
CA SER A 436 14.00 -3.47 67.89
C SER A 436 13.27 -2.59 68.89
N PRO A 437 12.31 -3.11 69.67
CA PRO A 437 11.76 -2.33 70.75
C PRO A 437 12.96 -1.91 71.59
N THR A 438 13.17 -0.60 71.75
CA THR A 438 14.02 -0.09 72.82
C THR A 438 13.56 -0.81 74.08
N PRO A 439 14.44 -1.53 74.81
CA PRO A 439 14.06 -2.11 76.08
C PRO A 439 13.41 -1.01 76.91
N VAL A 440 12.14 -1.19 77.22
CA VAL A 440 11.40 -0.27 78.08
C VAL A 440 12.06 -0.34 79.45
N GLY A 441 12.78 0.72 79.83
CA GLY A 441 13.47 0.79 81.11
C GLY A 441 14.49 1.91 81.17
N ALA A 442 14.03 3.17 81.17
CA ALA A 442 14.78 4.30 81.73
C ALA A 442 13.84 5.50 81.91
N GLY A 443 12.82 5.32 82.75
CA GLY A 443 12.23 6.43 83.50
C GLY A 443 13.16 6.95 84.59
N ASP A 444 14.40 6.43 84.69
CA ASP A 444 15.42 6.94 85.58
C ASP A 444 16.36 7.89 84.81
N PRO A 445 16.35 9.20 85.11
CA PRO A 445 17.42 10.10 84.67
C PRO A 445 18.76 9.61 85.26
N ALA A 446 19.82 9.69 84.46
CA ALA A 446 21.17 9.34 84.89
C ALA A 446 21.63 10.28 86.03
N GLY A 447 21.38 9.85 87.27
CA GLY A 447 21.88 10.45 88.51
C GLY A 447 20.94 11.47 89.17
N ALA A 448 20.28 11.07 90.26
CA ALA A 448 20.34 11.75 91.58
C ALA A 448 19.26 11.23 92.54
N VAL A 449 19.64 10.37 93.50
CA VAL A 449 19.23 10.50 94.92
C VAL A 449 20.35 9.99 95.83
N ARG A 450 20.94 10.90 96.62
CA ARG A 450 21.37 10.67 98.01
C ARG A 450 21.17 11.97 98.77
N GLY A 451 20.35 11.93 99.83
CA GLY A 451 20.02 13.04 100.71
C GLY A 451 18.53 13.10 100.97
#